data_AF-A0A2N1VAJ6-F1
#
_entry.id   AF-A0A2N1VAJ6-F1
#
_cell.length_a   1.000
_cell.length_b   1.000
_cell.length_c   1.000
_cell.angle_alpha   90.00
_cell.angle_beta   90.00
_cell.angle_gamma   90.00
#
_symmetry.space_group_name_H-M   'P 1'
#
loop_
_entity.id
_entity.type
_entity.pdbx_description
1 polymer ?
#
loop_
_entity_poly.entity_id
_entity_poly.type
_entity_poly.pdbx_seq_one_letter_code
_entity_poly.pdbx_strand_id
1 'polypeptide(L)' 'MNIPQVIAKELNVLEKQVTSVIYLFGEGATVPFLARYRKEHTGGLDEDHLRQIEDRLSY' A
#
# COMPACT_ATOMS: atom_id res chain seq x y z
N MET A 1 9.37 1.32 -15.59
CA MET A 1 8.82 2.39 -14.73
C MET A 1 8.70 1.83 -13.33
N ASN A 2 9.25 2.47 -12.30
CA ASN A 2 9.20 1.96 -10.93
C ASN A 2 7.85 2.37 -10.27
N ILE A 3 6.82 1.54 -10.43
CA ILE A 3 5.44 1.82 -9.94
C ILE A 3 5.42 2.14 -8.43
N PRO A 4 6.08 1.36 -7.54
CA PRO A 4 6.17 1.69 -6.12
C PRO A 4 6.69 3.10 -5.84
N GLN A 5 7.72 3.54 -6.57
CA GLN A 5 8.32 4.86 -6.39
C GLN A 5 7.41 6.00 -6.87
N VAL A 6 6.60 5.78 -7.92
CA VAL A 6 5.64 6.78 -8.41
C VAL A 6 4.54 6.99 -7.38
N ILE A 7 3.89 5.90 -6.95
CA ILE A 7 2.82 5.94 -5.95
C ILE A 7 3.33 6.54 -4.63
N ALA A 8 4.54 6.16 -4.20
CA ALA A 8 5.13 6.70 -2.98
C ALA A 8 5.28 8.24 -3.02
N LYS A 9 5.69 8.79 -4.16
CA LYS A 9 5.80 10.25 -4.34
C LYS A 9 4.44 10.94 -4.34
N GLU A 10 3.44 10.35 -4.99
CA GLU A 10 2.09 10.91 -5.08
C GLU A 10 1.38 10.93 -3.73
N LEU A 11 1.55 9.86 -2.94
CA LEU A 11 0.93 9.70 -1.63
C LEU A 11 1.76 10.26 -0.48
N ASN A 12 2.95 10.80 -0.77
CA ASN A 12 3.91 11.29 0.23
C ASN A 12 4.23 10.25 1.32
N VAL A 13 4.47 9.01 0.89
CA VAL A 13 4.85 7.87 1.74
C VAL A 13 6.20 7.29 1.30
N LEU A 14 6.75 6.36 2.07
CA LEU A 14 8.01 5.72 1.70
C LEU A 14 7.77 4.62 0.65
N GLU A 15 8.65 4.52 -0.34
CA GLU A 15 8.63 3.46 -1.36
C GLU A 15 8.53 2.07 -0.73
N LYS A 16 9.26 1.83 0.37
CA LYS A 16 9.20 0.56 1.11
C LYS A 16 7.80 0.22 1.62
N GLN A 17 6.99 1.21 2.01
CA GLN A 17 5.62 0.99 2.49
C GLN A 17 4.73 0.56 1.33
N VAL A 18 4.86 1.23 0.18
CA VAL A 18 4.13 0.86 -1.04
C VAL A 18 4.52 -0.54 -1.50
N THR A 19 5.81 -0.87 -1.51
CA THR A 19 6.30 -2.21 -1.87
C THR A 19 5.74 -3.29 -0.92
N SER A 20 5.73 -3.04 0.39
CA SER A 20 5.11 -3.95 1.36
C SER A 20 3.61 -4.14 1.09
N VAL A 21 2.88 -3.08 0.79
CA VAL A 21 1.44 -3.15 0.49
C VAL A 21 1.17 -3.92 -0.80
N ILE A 22 1.93 -3.65 -1.87
CA ILE A 22 1.85 -4.39 -3.14
C ILE A 22 2.07 -5.89 -2.91
N TYR A 23 3.10 -6.25 -2.13
CA TYR A 23 3.37 -7.65 -1.80
C TYR A 23 2.17 -8.28 -1.07
N LEU A 24 1.62 -7.60 -0.06
CA LEU A 24 0.49 -8.12 0.71
C LEU A 24 -0.79 -8.25 -0.13
N PHE A 25 -1.06 -7.33 -1.04
CA PHE A 25 -2.16 -7.45 -2.00
C PHE A 25 -1.95 -8.64 -2.96
N GLY A 26 -0.71 -8.90 -3.39
CA GLY A 26 -0.36 -10.08 -4.17
C GLY A 26 -0.66 -11.40 -3.43
N GLU A 27 -0.56 -11.40 -2.10
CA GLU A 27 -0.92 -12.53 -1.24
C GLU A 27 -2.44 -12.62 -0.95
N GLY A 28 -3.25 -11.75 -1.54
CA GLY A 28 -4.71 -11.73 -1.36
C GLY A 28 -5.18 -10.98 -0.11
N ALA A 29 -4.35 -10.15 0.51
CA ALA A 29 -4.80 -9.26 1.56
C ALA A 29 -5.78 -8.21 1.00
N THR A 30 -6.70 -7.73 1.85
CA THR A 30 -7.64 -6.66 1.49
C THR A 30 -7.36 -5.42 2.33
N VAL A 31 -7.81 -4.24 1.87
CA VAL A 31 -7.67 -2.98 2.62
C VAL A 31 -8.18 -3.08 4.07
N PRO A 32 -9.40 -3.59 4.36
CA PRO A 32 -9.87 -3.72 5.74
C PRO A 32 -9.01 -4.66 6.60
N PHE A 33 -8.48 -5.73 5.99
CA PHE A 33 -7.59 -6.66 6.69
C PHE A 33 -6.25 -6.00 7.03
N LEU A 34 -5.65 -5.27 6.09
CA LEU A 34 -4.37 -4.60 6.30
C LEU A 34 -4.46 -3.50 7.34
N ALA A 35 -5.50 -2.65 7.25
CA ALA A 35 -5.75 -1.56 8.19
C ALA A 35 -5.92 -2.06 9.64
N ARG A 36 -6.51 -3.26 9.81
CA ARG A 36 -6.81 -3.83 11.13
C ARG A 36 -5.73 -4.73 11.70
N TYR A 37 -5.04 -5.52 10.87
CA TYR A 37 -4.18 -6.61 11.33
C TYR A 37 -2.71 -6.50 10.89
N ARG A 38 -2.36 -5.63 9.94
CA ARG A 38 -1.00 -5.56 9.37
C ARG A 38 -0.40 -4.16 9.38
N LYS A 39 -0.87 -3.30 10.29
CA LYS A 39 -0.43 -1.90 10.39
C LYS A 39 1.09 -1.75 10.55
N GLU A 40 1.74 -2.64 11.29
CA GLU A 40 3.21 -2.62 11.43
C GLU A 40 3.94 -3.01 10.14
N HIS A 41 3.40 -3.99 9.39
CA HIS A 41 3.97 -4.44 8.13
C HIS A 41 3.87 -3.39 7.01
N THR A 42 2.84 -2.54 7.05
CA THR A 42 2.68 -1.40 6.12
C THR A 42 3.43 -0.16 6.59
N GLY A 43 4.09 -0.20 7.75
CA GLY A 43 4.76 0.96 8.32
C GLY A 43 3.80 2.06 8.81
N GLY A 44 2.59 1.67 9.22
CA GLY A 44 1.63 2.59 9.83
C GLY A 44 0.62 3.21 8.86
N LEU A 45 0.58 2.77 7.60
CA LEU A 45 -0.39 3.30 6.63
C LEU A 45 -1.83 3.10 7.13
N ASP A 46 -2.63 4.15 6.99
CA ASP A 46 -4.06 4.11 7.28
C ASP A 46 -4.87 3.59 6.09
N GLU A 47 -6.17 3.47 6.31
CA GLU A 47 -7.09 2.92 5.33
C GLU A 47 -7.17 3.75 4.03
N ASP A 48 -7.02 5.08 4.13
CA ASP A 48 -7.08 5.97 2.95
C ASP A 48 -5.83 5.80 2.07
N HIS A 49 -4.64 5.69 2.67
CA HIS A 49 -3.43 5.37 1.90
C HIS A 49 -3.55 3.99 1.24
N LEU A 50 -4.07 2.99 1.95
CA LEU A 50 -4.22 1.62 1.44
C LEU A 50 -5.18 1.56 0.25
N ARG A 51 -6.34 2.26 0.30
CA ARG A 51 -7.26 2.36 -0.84
C ARG A 51 -6.61 3.04 -2.03
N GLN A 52 -5.91 4.15 -1.81
CA GLN A 52 -5.26 4.86 -2.92
C GLN A 52 -4.18 4.00 -3.59
N ILE A 53 -3.45 3.18 -2.83
CA ILE A 53 -2.50 2.21 -3.41
C ILE A 53 -3.25 1.14 -4.21
N GLU A 54 -4.33 0.56 -3.67
CA GLU A 54 -5.15 -0.46 -4.34
C GLU A 54 -5.75 0.07 -5.66
N ASP A 55 -6.32 1.27 -5.65
CA ASP A 55 -6.87 1.94 -6.83
C ASP A 55 -5.78 2.12 -7.88
N ARG A 56 -4.61 2.67 -7.50
CA ARG A 56 -3.48 2.91 -8.43
C ARG A 56 -2.87 1.65 -9.03
N LEU A 57 -3.09 0.47 -8.42
CA LEU A 57 -2.66 -0.82 -8.95
C LEU A 57 -3.71 -1.47 -9.85
N SER A 58 -4.96 -1.03 -9.76
CA SER A 58 -6.10 -1.58 -10.50
C SER A 58 -6.35 -0.86 -11.85
N TYR A 59 -5.71 0.29 -12.07
CA TYR A 59 -5.72 1.06 -13.32
C TYR A 59 -4.43 0.90 -14.10
#